data_AF-A0A1D7VZE4-F1
#
_entry.id   AF-A0A1D7VZE4-F1
#
_cell.length_a   1.000
_cell.length_b   1.000
_cell.length_c   1.000
_cell.angle_alpha   90.00
_cell.angle_beta   90.00
_cell.angle_gamma   90.00
#
_symmetry.space_group_name_H-M   'P 1'
#
loop_
_entity.id
_entity.type
_entity.pdbx_description
1 polymer ?
#
loop_
_entity_poly.entity_id
_entity_poly.type
_entity_poly.pdbx_seq_one_letter_code
_entity_poly.pdbx_strand_id
1 'polypeptide(L)'
;MSTETNSRWPGFSDEEALAWSRVLIHHSPEPQRAMLKALMNDTNNEGRAVRSQSWIRTATAAREDGFTPELYRSLFETLRAIKARNHPAHPANRKITHASHIPGIPYESELWAGYPKRVFEEDFNLEDAAEVTLLLADPKFPKRE
;
A
#
# COMPACT_ATOMS: atom_id res chain seq x y z
N MET A 1 14.45 -27.38 24.41
CA MET A 1 13.75 -27.24 23.12
C MET A 1 13.39 -25.79 22.95
N SER A 2 14.07 -25.09 22.04
CA SER A 2 13.87 -23.65 21.83
C SER A 2 12.55 -23.42 21.10
N THR A 3 11.59 -22.78 21.75
CA THR A 3 10.43 -22.19 21.08
C THR A 3 10.89 -20.93 20.34
N GLU A 4 11.59 -21.12 19.22
CA GLU A 4 11.71 -20.08 18.20
C GLU A 4 10.32 -19.91 17.57
N THR A 5 9.53 -19.08 18.24
CA THR A 5 8.21 -18.69 17.80
C THR A 5 8.39 -17.99 16.46
N ASN A 6 8.02 -18.66 15.37
CA ASN A 6 8.04 -18.19 13.98
C ASN A 6 7.16 -16.93 13.82
N SER A 7 7.70 -15.80 14.27
CA SER A 7 6.99 -14.56 14.62
C SER A 7 7.25 -13.42 13.65
N ARG A 8 8.16 -13.64 12.71
CA ARG A 8 8.72 -12.62 11.82
C ARG A 8 8.06 -12.70 10.46
N TRP A 9 7.91 -11.54 9.82
CA TRP A 9 7.50 -11.48 8.42
C TRP A 9 8.59 -12.18 7.57
N PRO A 10 8.26 -13.25 6.81
CA PRO A 10 9.26 -14.00 6.07
C PRO A 10 10.03 -13.13 5.07
N GLY A 11 11.35 -13.12 5.17
CA GLY A 11 12.22 -12.35 4.27
C GLY A 11 12.28 -10.85 4.55
N PHE A 12 11.79 -10.39 5.71
CA PHE A 12 11.92 -9.00 6.19
C PHE A 12 12.77 -8.97 7.46
N SER A 13 13.52 -7.90 7.67
CA SER A 13 14.04 -7.59 9.01
C SER A 13 12.90 -7.14 9.93
N ASP A 14 13.10 -7.20 11.25
CA ASP A 14 12.08 -6.75 12.22
C ASP A 14 11.76 -5.25 12.02
N GLU A 15 12.77 -4.44 11.70
CA GLU A 15 12.63 -3.00 11.42
C GLU A 15 11.87 -2.74 10.12
N GLU A 16 12.21 -3.47 9.05
CA GLU A 16 11.56 -3.36 7.74
C GLU A 16 10.10 -3.78 7.83
N ALA A 17 9.81 -4.88 8.53
CA ALA A 17 8.45 -5.35 8.78
C ALA A 17 7.63 -4.32 9.56
N LEU A 18 8.22 -3.69 10.58
CA LEU A 18 7.55 -2.63 11.34
C LEU A 18 7.28 -1.40 10.48
N ALA A 19 8.23 -0.98 9.63
CA ALA A 19 8.06 0.13 8.72
C ALA A 19 6.90 -0.11 7.73
N TRP A 20 6.87 -1.28 7.09
CA TRP A 20 5.76 -1.69 6.22
C TRP A 20 4.43 -1.75 6.96
N SER A 21 4.40 -2.36 8.15
CA SER A 21 3.20 -2.46 8.98
C SER A 21 2.63 -1.08 9.34
N ARG A 22 3.49 -0.10 9.63
CA ARG A 22 3.09 1.29 9.90
C ARG A 22 2.53 2.02 8.69
N VAL A 23 2.98 1.71 7.48
CA VAL A 23 2.43 2.32 6.27
C VAL A 23 1.10 1.65 5.87
N LEU A 24 1.05 0.32 5.93
CA LEU A 24 -0.12 -0.47 5.52
C LEU A 24 -1.32 -0.30 6.46
N ILE A 25 -1.12 0.16 7.70
CA ILE A 25 -2.27 0.52 8.54
C ILE A 25 -3.03 1.72 7.99
N HIS A 26 -2.36 2.66 7.34
CA HIS A 26 -3.03 3.81 6.72
C HIS A 26 -3.59 3.48 5.33
N HIS A 27 -2.98 2.50 4.65
CA HIS A 27 -3.30 2.09 3.28
C HIS A 27 -3.59 0.60 3.19
N SER A 28 -4.51 0.12 4.04
CA SER A 28 -4.75 -1.31 4.18
C SER A 28 -5.31 -1.91 2.88
N PRO A 29 -4.78 -3.05 2.41
CA PRO A 29 -5.21 -3.68 1.16
C PRO A 29 -6.65 -4.21 1.21
N GLU A 30 -7.14 -4.49 2.42
CA GLU A 30 -8.49 -5.00 2.66
C GLU A 30 -9.25 -4.12 3.67
N PRO A 31 -10.60 -4.10 3.63
CA PRO A 31 -11.38 -3.36 4.61
C PRO A 31 -11.18 -3.89 6.03
N GLN A 32 -11.10 -2.99 7.00
CA GLN A 32 -10.80 -3.34 8.39
C GLN A 32 -11.90 -2.87 9.34
N ARG A 33 -12.28 -3.70 10.31
CA ARG A 33 -13.13 -3.25 11.43
C ARG A 33 -12.37 -2.19 12.22
N ALA A 34 -13.05 -1.11 12.62
CA ALA A 34 -12.42 0.00 13.34
C ALA A 34 -11.66 -0.46 14.61
N MET A 35 -12.27 -1.36 15.40
CA MET A 35 -11.64 -1.94 16.59
C MET A 35 -10.38 -2.74 16.27
N LEU A 36 -10.40 -3.57 15.21
CA LEU A 36 -9.22 -4.35 14.81
C LEU A 36 -8.09 -3.42 14.34
N LYS A 37 -8.45 -2.37 13.59
CA LYS A 37 -7.49 -1.35 13.15
C LYS A 37 -6.86 -0.60 14.31
N ALA A 38 -7.63 -0.31 15.37
CA ALA A 38 -7.09 0.31 16.59
C ALA A 38 -6.07 -0.61 17.28
N LEU A 39 -6.40 -1.90 17.46
CA LEU A 39 -5.48 -2.88 18.06
C LEU A 39 -4.19 -3.04 17.23
N MET A 40 -4.32 -3.06 15.91
CA MET A 40 -3.16 -3.09 14.99
C MET A 40 -2.30 -1.85 15.14
N ASN A 41 -2.91 -0.68 15.36
CA ASN A 41 -2.20 0.57 15.57
C ASN A 41 -1.42 0.57 16.88
N ASP A 42 -2.04 0.08 17.96
CA ASP A 42 -1.38 -0.08 19.25
C ASP A 42 -0.19 -1.05 19.15
N THR A 43 -0.34 -2.15 18.40
CA THR A 43 0.75 -3.09 18.13
C THR A 43 1.95 -2.40 17.44
N ASN A 44 1.68 -1.56 16.44
CA ASN A 44 2.72 -0.75 15.76
C ASN A 44 3.37 0.29 16.68
N ASN A 45 2.60 0.89 17.59
CA ASN A 45 3.08 1.86 18.58
C ASN A 45 3.99 1.22 19.62
N GLU A 46 3.72 -0.05 19.96
CA GLU A 46 4.59 -0.88 20.80
C GLU A 46 5.86 -1.38 20.08
N GLY A 47 6.07 -0.98 18.82
CA GLY A 47 7.24 -1.36 18.04
C GLY A 47 7.18 -2.78 17.46
N ARG A 48 5.97 -3.36 17.32
CA ARG A 48 5.77 -4.70 16.77
C ARG A 48 5.03 -4.63 15.44
N ALA A 49 5.47 -5.40 14.44
CA ALA A 49 4.77 -5.51 13.17
C ALA A 49 3.47 -6.32 13.33
N VAL A 50 2.40 -5.87 12.70
CA VAL A 50 1.11 -6.57 12.64
C VAL A 50 1.28 -7.86 11.83
N ARG A 51 0.79 -8.99 12.33
CA ARG A 51 0.91 -10.29 11.66
C ARG A 51 -0.26 -10.59 10.73
N SER A 52 -0.46 -9.73 9.73
CA SER A 52 -1.49 -9.96 8.71
C SER A 52 -0.88 -10.58 7.45
N GLN A 53 -1.38 -11.74 7.03
CA GLN A 53 -0.95 -12.40 5.79
C GLN A 53 -1.23 -11.56 4.54
N SER A 54 -2.33 -10.79 4.53
CA SER A 54 -2.62 -9.87 3.42
C SER A 54 -1.57 -8.76 3.34
N TRP A 55 -1.14 -8.22 4.49
CA TRP A 55 -0.15 -7.15 4.55
C TRP A 55 1.24 -7.63 4.18
N ILE A 56 1.62 -8.83 4.65
CA ILE A 56 2.88 -9.48 4.24
C ILE A 56 2.92 -9.61 2.72
N ARG A 57 1.86 -10.17 2.10
CA ARG A 57 1.79 -10.30 0.63
C ARG A 57 1.89 -8.96 -0.08
N THR A 58 1.18 -7.93 0.40
CA THR A 58 1.25 -6.59 -0.19
C THR A 58 2.64 -5.98 -0.07
N ALA A 59 3.29 -6.07 1.10
CA ALA A 59 4.64 -5.57 1.29
C ALA A 59 5.65 -6.32 0.43
N THR A 60 5.53 -7.65 0.31
CA THR A 60 6.39 -8.45 -0.58
C THR A 60 6.25 -7.99 -2.02
N ALA A 61 5.02 -7.92 -2.54
CA ALA A 61 4.78 -7.50 -3.93
C ALA A 61 5.28 -6.07 -4.18
N ALA A 62 4.98 -5.12 -3.27
CA ALA A 62 5.44 -3.75 -3.42
C ALA A 62 6.97 -3.64 -3.40
N ARG A 63 7.62 -4.41 -2.52
CA ARG A 63 9.09 -4.47 -2.46
C ARG A 63 9.70 -5.08 -3.72
N GLU A 64 9.12 -6.13 -4.26
CA GLU A 64 9.54 -6.74 -5.54
C GLU A 64 9.40 -5.75 -6.71
N ASP A 65 8.41 -4.87 -6.65
CA ASP A 65 8.20 -3.76 -7.57
C ASP A 65 9.14 -2.55 -7.33
N GLY A 66 10.03 -2.63 -6.34
CA GLY A 66 11.02 -1.59 -6.03
C GLY A 66 10.55 -0.50 -5.06
N PHE A 67 9.39 -0.67 -4.40
CA PHE A 67 8.96 0.27 -3.38
C PHE A 67 9.75 0.12 -2.08
N THR A 68 10.03 1.27 -1.45
CA THR A 68 10.30 1.36 -0.01
C THR A 68 9.00 1.71 0.74
N PRO A 69 8.91 1.47 2.06
CA PRO A 69 7.76 1.92 2.86
C PRO A 69 7.47 3.42 2.70
N GLU A 70 8.52 4.25 2.69
CA GLU A 70 8.41 5.70 2.54
C GLU A 70 7.84 6.08 1.17
N LEU A 71 8.35 5.47 0.10
CA LEU A 71 7.85 5.72 -1.25
C LEU A 71 6.39 5.27 -1.40
N TYR A 72 6.03 4.14 -0.79
CA TYR A 72 4.66 3.64 -0.79
C TYR A 72 3.72 4.60 -0.07
N ARG A 73 4.11 5.12 1.10
CA ARG A 73 3.34 6.17 1.80
C ARG A 73 3.17 7.41 0.92
N SER A 74 4.27 7.90 0.35
CA SER A 74 4.27 9.08 -0.50
C SER A 74 3.31 8.92 -1.69
N LEU A 75 3.29 7.75 -2.35
CA LEU A 75 2.35 7.47 -3.44
C LEU A 75 0.89 7.72 -3.00
N PHE A 76 0.46 7.12 -1.89
CA PHE A 76 -0.94 7.26 -1.46
C PHE A 76 -1.27 8.63 -0.86
N GLU A 77 -0.29 9.36 -0.36
CA GLU A 77 -0.46 10.77 0.02
C GLU A 77 -0.66 11.65 -1.21
N THR A 78 0.20 11.49 -2.23
CA THR A 78 0.09 12.17 -3.53
C THR A 78 -1.24 11.90 -4.22
N LEU A 79 -1.71 10.64 -4.21
CA LEU A 79 -3.00 10.27 -4.82
C LEU A 79 -4.20 10.99 -4.20
N ARG A 80 -4.09 11.54 -2.98
CA ARG A 80 -5.18 12.35 -2.39
C ARG A 80 -5.38 13.69 -3.11
N ALA A 81 -4.33 14.21 -3.74
CA ALA A 81 -4.40 15.46 -4.51
C ALA A 81 -4.89 15.24 -5.96
N ILE A 82 -4.72 14.04 -6.49
CA ILE A 82 -5.12 13.69 -7.86
C ILE A 82 -6.62 13.38 -7.91
N LYS A 83 -7.34 13.99 -8.86
CA LYS A 83 -8.79 13.79 -9.00
C LYS A 83 -9.08 12.44 -9.65
N ALA A 84 -9.61 11.50 -8.87
CA ALA A 84 -9.98 10.15 -9.34
C ALA A 84 -10.87 10.11 -10.59
N ARG A 85 -11.75 11.11 -10.79
CA ARG A 85 -12.61 11.20 -11.99
C ARG A 85 -11.83 11.41 -13.30
N ASN A 86 -10.61 11.92 -13.21
CA ASN A 86 -9.76 12.15 -14.37
C ASN A 86 -9.03 10.87 -14.80
N HIS A 87 -8.87 9.90 -13.88
CA HIS A 87 -8.09 8.70 -14.08
C HIS A 87 -8.88 7.45 -13.68
N PRO A 88 -9.45 6.70 -14.63
CA PRO A 88 -10.09 5.41 -14.36
C PRO A 88 -9.25 4.48 -13.49
N ALA A 89 -7.92 4.48 -13.69
CA ALA A 89 -6.98 3.66 -12.94
C ALA A 89 -6.83 4.05 -11.46
N HIS A 90 -7.34 5.21 -11.05
CA HIS A 90 -7.15 5.74 -9.71
C HIS A 90 -7.71 4.80 -8.62
N PRO A 91 -6.95 4.45 -7.57
CA PRO A 91 -7.37 3.44 -6.59
C PRO A 91 -8.65 3.78 -5.82
N ALA A 92 -8.99 5.07 -5.69
CA ALA A 92 -10.28 5.49 -5.14
C ALA A 92 -11.48 4.88 -5.89
N ASN A 93 -11.34 4.55 -7.18
CA ASN A 93 -12.37 3.89 -7.99
C ASN A 93 -12.48 2.38 -7.68
N ARG A 94 -11.50 1.80 -6.99
CA ARG A 94 -11.45 0.37 -6.57
C ARG A 94 -11.59 0.17 -5.07
N LYS A 95 -11.95 1.22 -4.35
CA LYS A 95 -12.14 1.19 -2.90
C LYS A 95 -13.13 0.11 -2.50
N ILE A 96 -12.68 -0.86 -1.69
CA ILE A 96 -13.52 -1.95 -1.20
C ILE A 96 -14.20 -1.47 0.08
N THR A 97 -15.53 -1.56 0.15
CA THR A 97 -16.32 -1.06 1.28
C THR A 97 -17.19 -2.18 1.87
N HIS A 98 -17.33 -2.18 3.19
CA HIS A 98 -18.34 -2.95 3.91
C HIS A 98 -19.00 -2.04 4.94
N ALA A 99 -20.30 -2.25 5.21
CA ALA A 99 -21.15 -1.33 5.97
C ALA A 99 -20.60 -0.90 7.36
N SER A 100 -19.76 -1.73 7.97
CA SER A 100 -19.19 -1.51 9.30
C SER A 100 -17.65 -1.46 9.34
N HIS A 101 -17.01 -1.30 8.18
CA HIS A 101 -15.56 -1.36 8.05
C HIS A 101 -14.98 -0.04 7.52
N ILE A 102 -13.77 0.27 7.97
CA ILE A 102 -12.92 1.25 7.33
C ILE A 102 -12.53 0.68 5.97
N PRO A 103 -12.76 1.39 4.86
CA PRO A 103 -12.51 0.87 3.53
C PRO A 103 -11.03 0.54 3.28
N GLY A 104 -10.80 -0.46 2.43
CA GLY A 104 -9.48 -0.87 1.96
C GLY A 104 -9.21 -0.40 0.53
N ILE A 105 -7.94 -0.30 0.17
CA ILE A 105 -7.49 -0.03 -1.19
C ILE A 105 -6.48 -1.11 -1.57
N PRO A 106 -6.82 -2.03 -2.50
CA PRO A 106 -5.90 -3.09 -2.87
C PRO A 106 -4.64 -2.53 -3.52
N TYR A 107 -3.52 -3.21 -3.30
CA TYR A 107 -2.30 -2.96 -4.06
C TYR A 107 -2.34 -3.74 -5.37
N GLU A 108 -2.02 -3.06 -6.47
CA GLU A 108 -2.05 -3.62 -7.82
C GLU A 108 -0.69 -3.39 -8.49
N SER A 109 0.14 -4.44 -8.52
CA SER A 109 1.48 -4.39 -9.12
C SER A 109 1.43 -3.93 -10.58
N GLU A 110 0.46 -4.42 -11.37
CA GLU A 110 0.27 -4.03 -12.78
C GLU A 110 0.06 -2.53 -13.01
N LEU A 111 -0.40 -1.82 -11.97
CA LEU A 111 -0.58 -0.37 -11.97
C LEU A 111 0.69 0.33 -11.48
N TRP A 112 1.28 -0.15 -10.38
CA TRP A 112 2.26 0.62 -9.61
C TRP A 112 3.72 0.24 -9.83
N ALA A 113 4.03 -0.89 -10.47
CA ALA A 113 5.41 -1.36 -10.64
C ALA A 113 6.32 -0.36 -11.37
N GLY A 114 5.75 0.49 -12.23
CA GLY A 114 6.51 1.54 -12.91
C GLY A 114 6.78 2.80 -12.09
N TYR A 115 6.16 2.97 -10.93
CA TYR A 115 6.26 4.22 -10.15
C TYR A 115 7.64 4.41 -9.50
N PRO A 116 8.25 3.40 -8.84
CA PRO A 116 9.57 3.57 -8.23
C PRO A 116 10.66 3.92 -9.23
N LYS A 117 10.63 3.30 -10.42
CA LYS A 117 11.55 3.63 -11.51
C LYS A 117 11.44 5.10 -11.92
N ARG A 118 10.22 5.62 -12.05
CA ARG A 118 10.01 7.04 -12.43
C ARG A 118 10.62 8.00 -11.42
N VAL A 119 10.49 7.68 -10.14
CA VAL A 119 11.01 8.53 -9.05
C VAL A 119 12.53 8.41 -8.93
N PHE A 120 13.09 7.20 -8.97
CA PHE A 120 14.51 6.99 -8.67
C PHE A 120 15.44 7.03 -9.89
N GLU A 121 14.97 6.61 -11.07
CA GLU A 121 15.81 6.52 -12.27
C GLU A 121 15.50 7.62 -13.29
N GLU A 122 14.23 8.02 -13.41
CA GLU A 122 13.79 9.02 -14.41
C GLU A 122 13.67 10.43 -13.81
N ASP A 123 13.97 10.60 -12.51
CA ASP A 123 14.01 11.87 -11.77
C ASP A 123 12.68 12.66 -11.79
N PHE A 124 11.56 11.95 -11.92
CA PHE A 124 10.24 12.56 -11.77
C PHE A 124 10.03 12.92 -10.29
N ASN A 125 9.41 14.07 -10.05
CA ASN A 125 8.84 14.33 -8.72
C ASN A 125 7.67 13.34 -8.46
N LEU A 126 7.30 13.20 -7.19
CA LEU A 126 6.29 12.22 -6.75
C LEU A 126 4.92 12.41 -7.43
N GLU A 127 4.51 13.66 -7.65
CA GLU A 127 3.22 14.01 -8.24
C GLU A 127 3.17 13.62 -9.72
N ASP A 128 4.16 14.07 -10.50
CA ASP A 128 4.26 13.76 -11.92
C ASP A 128 4.45 12.25 -12.15
N ALA A 129 5.24 11.59 -11.31
CA ALA A 129 5.41 10.13 -11.38
C ALA A 129 4.07 9.40 -11.18
N ALA A 130 3.24 9.86 -10.24
CA ALA A 130 1.94 9.25 -9.95
C ALA A 130 0.96 9.50 -11.09
N GLU A 131 0.88 10.73 -11.59
CA GLU A 131 -0.01 11.10 -12.68
C GLU A 131 0.35 10.38 -13.99
N VAL A 132 1.64 10.31 -14.35
CA VAL A 132 2.09 9.54 -15.52
C VAL A 132 1.80 8.05 -15.36
N THR A 133 2.00 7.49 -14.16
CA THR A 133 1.70 6.07 -13.89
C THR A 133 0.21 5.78 -14.08
N LEU A 134 -0.67 6.67 -13.60
CA LEU A 134 -2.10 6.59 -13.83
C LEU A 134 -2.46 6.71 -15.32
N LEU A 135 -1.93 7.71 -16.02
CA LEU A 135 -2.20 7.95 -17.45
C LEU A 135 -1.84 6.75 -18.32
N LEU A 136 -0.71 6.09 -18.05
CA LEU A 136 -0.28 4.91 -18.78
C LEU A 136 -1.14 3.68 -18.49
N ALA A 137 -1.75 3.63 -17.30
CA ALA A 137 -2.59 2.52 -16.89
C ALA A 137 -4.06 2.70 -17.26
N ASP A 138 -4.54 3.95 -17.37
CA ASP A 138 -5.93 4.30 -17.68
C ASP A 138 -6.54 3.51 -18.86
N PRO A 139 -5.84 3.27 -19.99
CA PRO A 139 -6.40 2.47 -21.09
C PRO A 139 -6.79 1.03 -20.72
N LYS A 140 -6.21 0.47 -19.65
CA LYS A 140 -6.52 -0.88 -19.16
C LYS A 140 -7.74 -0.91 -18.24
N PHE A 141 -8.28 0.26 -17.85
CA PHE A 141 -9.36 0.36 -16.88
C PHE A 141 -10.57 1.09 -17.45
N PRO A 142 -11.74 0.44 -17.50
CA PRO A 142 -12.94 1.07 -18.03
C PRO A 142 -13.38 2.23 -17.12
N LYS A 143 -13.82 3.34 -17.74
CA LYS A 143 -14.56 4.39 -17.02
C LYS A 143 -15.84 3.76 -16.46
N ARG A 144 -16.05 3.91 -15.16
CA ARG A 144 -17.36 3.60 -14.56
C ARG A 144 -18.29 4.75 -14.93
N GLU A 145 -19.31 4.44 -15.73
CA GLU A 145 -20.41 5.35 -16.08
C GLU A 145 -21.26 5.72 -14.85
#